data_AF-A0A945VW83-F1
#
_entry.id   AF-A0A945VW83-F1
#
_cell.length_a   1.000
_cell.length_b   1.000
_cell.length_c   1.000
_cell.angle_alpha   90.00
_cell.angle_beta   90.00
_cell.angle_gamma   90.00
#
_symmetry.space_group_name_H-M   'P 1'
#
loop_
_entity.id
_entity.type
_entity.pdbx_description
1 polymer ?
#
loop_
_entity_poly.entity_id
_entity_poly.type
_entity_poly.pdbx_seq_one_letter_code
_entity_poly.pdbx_strand_id
1 'polypeptide(L)'
;MWTRQGGMATIASYVSAPLEWRTKHLHYLRNKTVFYHIDDENKIYVHGGFDQKVPIRDQDPYNLYWNRHIIEVAKIYVTQKREFKDYKEVFVGHTTTGMFGTDKPLNISNLWMLDTGSGWEGKLTIMDVNTHEYWQSDLSEDLYPNDYHGRER
;
A
#
# COMPACT_ATOMS: atom_id res chain seq x y z
N MET A 1 -19.31 0.27 3.08
CA MET A 1 -17.89 0.65 3.27
C MET A 1 -17.18 0.77 1.93
N TRP A 2 -17.06 -0.30 1.13
CA TRP A 2 -16.35 -0.27 -0.17
C TRP A 2 -16.84 0.78 -1.17
N THR A 3 -18.16 0.90 -1.40
CA THR A 3 -18.73 1.84 -2.37
C THR A 3 -18.42 3.31 -2.05
N ARG A 4 -18.37 3.68 -0.76
CA ARG A 4 -18.03 5.04 -0.29
C ARG A 4 -16.52 5.32 -0.27
N GLN A 5 -15.69 4.29 -0.39
CA GLN A 5 -14.22 4.40 -0.36
C GLN A 5 -13.65 4.18 -1.77
N GLY A 6 -14.25 4.82 -2.77
CA GLY A 6 -13.84 4.75 -4.19
C GLY A 6 -14.46 3.60 -4.99
N GLY A 7 -15.21 2.68 -4.36
CA GLY A 7 -15.84 1.56 -5.06
C GLY A 7 -16.88 1.99 -6.10
N MET A 8 -17.60 3.10 -5.87
CA MET A 8 -18.53 3.64 -6.88
C MET A 8 -17.80 4.09 -8.16
N ALA A 9 -16.63 4.72 -8.04
CA ALA A 9 -15.82 5.10 -9.19
C ALA A 9 -15.38 3.87 -10.00
N THR A 10 -14.98 2.78 -9.31
CA THR A 10 -14.70 1.49 -9.96
C THR A 10 -15.94 0.93 -10.67
N ILE A 11 -17.11 0.93 -10.05
CA ILE A 11 -18.33 0.45 -10.72
C ILE A 11 -18.61 1.28 -11.97
N ALA A 12 -18.54 2.60 -11.87
CA ALA A 12 -18.78 3.52 -12.97
C ALA A 12 -17.79 3.30 -14.14
N SER A 13 -16.51 3.09 -13.84
CA SER A 13 -15.48 2.86 -14.86
C SER A 13 -15.64 1.51 -15.58
N TYR A 14 -16.32 0.55 -14.98
CA TYR A 14 -16.52 -0.79 -15.54
C TYR A 14 -17.90 -1.01 -16.16
N VAL A 15 -18.88 -0.13 -15.91
CA VAL A 15 -20.24 -0.23 -16.46
C VAL A 15 -20.24 -0.21 -18.00
N SER A 16 -19.43 0.65 -18.61
CA SER A 16 -19.29 0.78 -20.06
C SER A 16 -18.11 -0.03 -20.63
N ALA A 17 -17.36 -0.74 -19.79
CA ALA A 17 -16.17 -1.46 -20.23
C ALA A 17 -16.52 -2.71 -21.07
N PRO A 18 -15.77 -2.98 -22.16
CA PRO A 18 -15.95 -4.18 -22.97
C PRO A 18 -15.93 -5.45 -22.13
N LEU A 19 -16.79 -6.42 -22.45
CA LEU A 19 -16.87 -7.70 -21.73
C LEU A 19 -15.52 -8.44 -21.72
N GLU A 20 -14.77 -8.33 -22.81
CA GLU A 20 -13.41 -8.87 -22.93
C GLU A 20 -12.49 -8.34 -21.82
N TRP A 21 -12.46 -7.01 -21.62
CA TRP A 21 -11.62 -6.36 -20.60
C TRP A 21 -12.06 -6.79 -19.20
N ARG A 22 -13.38 -6.82 -18.94
CA ARG A 22 -13.94 -7.28 -17.66
C ARG A 22 -13.49 -8.70 -17.33
N THR A 23 -13.55 -9.59 -18.32
CA THR A 23 -13.15 -10.99 -18.17
C THR A 23 -11.65 -11.11 -17.92
N LYS A 24 -10.84 -10.39 -18.71
CA LYS A 24 -9.38 -10.40 -18.58
C LYS A 24 -8.91 -9.86 -17.22
N HIS A 25 -9.46 -8.73 -16.79
CA HIS A 25 -9.11 -8.11 -15.51
C HIS A 25 -9.57 -8.97 -14.32
N LEU A 26 -10.77 -9.53 -14.38
CA LEU A 26 -11.25 -10.44 -13.34
C LEU A 26 -10.39 -11.70 -13.24
N HIS A 27 -10.00 -12.27 -14.39
CA HIS A 27 -9.09 -13.41 -14.43
C HIS A 27 -7.74 -13.06 -13.80
N TYR A 28 -7.17 -11.89 -14.13
CA TYR A 28 -5.92 -11.44 -13.54
C TYR A 28 -6.04 -11.25 -12.01
N LEU A 29 -7.05 -10.52 -11.55
CA LEU A 29 -7.25 -10.24 -10.12
C LEU A 29 -7.44 -11.53 -9.30
N ARG A 30 -8.17 -12.51 -9.84
CA ARG A 30 -8.43 -13.79 -9.14
C ARG A 30 -7.26 -14.75 -9.15
N ASN A 31 -6.46 -14.77 -10.21
CA ASN A 31 -5.50 -15.86 -10.43
C ASN A 31 -4.04 -15.43 -10.45
N LYS A 32 -3.74 -14.12 -10.50
CA LYS A 32 -2.38 -13.60 -10.66
C LYS A 32 -1.94 -12.68 -9.54
N THR A 33 -2.85 -12.26 -8.66
CA THR A 33 -2.49 -11.42 -7.51
C THR A 33 -1.99 -12.28 -6.35
N VAL A 34 -1.10 -11.70 -5.56
CA VAL A 34 -0.55 -12.31 -4.34
C VAL A 34 -0.71 -11.32 -3.19
N PHE A 35 -0.86 -11.83 -1.97
CA PHE A 35 -1.02 -10.98 -0.80
C PHE A 35 0.29 -10.35 -0.31
N TYR A 36 1.41 -10.97 -0.68
CA TYR A 36 2.75 -10.48 -0.40
C TYR A 36 3.71 -11.00 -1.47
N HIS A 37 4.88 -10.38 -1.57
CA HIS A 37 6.00 -10.84 -2.38
C HIS A 37 7.29 -10.70 -1.56
N ILE A 38 8.21 -11.65 -1.71
CA ILE A 38 9.57 -11.55 -1.18
C ILE A 38 10.51 -11.63 -2.38
N ASP A 39 11.40 -10.67 -2.52
CA ASP A 39 12.37 -10.64 -3.61
C ASP A 39 13.67 -11.41 -3.27
N ASP A 40 14.57 -11.48 -4.25
CA ASP A 40 15.86 -12.19 -4.14
C ASP A 40 16.82 -11.54 -3.13
N GLU A 41 16.57 -10.31 -2.69
CA GLU A 41 17.32 -9.61 -1.65
C GLU A 41 16.69 -9.74 -0.26
N ASN A 42 15.67 -10.59 -0.12
CA ASN A 42 14.90 -10.80 1.11
C ASN A 42 14.19 -9.52 1.60
N LYS A 43 13.70 -8.69 0.67
CA LYS A 43 12.78 -7.59 0.97
C LYS A 43 11.35 -8.08 0.79
N ILE A 44 10.48 -7.77 1.75
CA ILE A 44 9.07 -8.16 1.69
C ILE A 44 8.20 -6.96 1.29
N TYR A 45 7.23 -7.22 0.42
CA TYR A 45 6.23 -6.27 -0.05
C TYR A 45 4.85 -6.78 0.34
N VAL A 46 4.07 -5.98 1.07
CA VAL A 46 2.74 -6.36 1.57
C VAL A 46 1.84 -5.13 1.62
N HIS A 47 0.53 -5.27 1.35
CA HIS A 47 -0.34 -4.09 1.24
C HIS A 47 -0.50 -3.35 2.57
N GLY A 48 -0.94 -4.05 3.62
CA GLY A 48 -1.19 -3.48 4.95
C GLY A 48 -0.02 -3.68 5.91
N GLY A 49 0.28 -4.95 6.19
CA GLY A 49 1.27 -5.34 7.19
C GLY A 49 1.09 -6.82 7.56
N PHE A 50 1.73 -7.27 8.63
CA PHE A 50 1.59 -8.63 9.14
C PHE A 50 1.90 -8.69 10.63
N ASP A 51 1.53 -9.79 11.29
CA ASP A 51 1.99 -10.05 12.65
C ASP A 51 3.44 -10.58 12.62
N GLN A 52 4.40 -9.81 13.13
CA GLN A 52 5.82 -10.21 13.17
C GLN A 52 6.10 -11.47 14.01
N LYS A 53 5.13 -12.00 14.76
CA LYS A 53 5.25 -13.27 15.50
C LYS A 53 4.87 -14.49 14.67
N VAL A 54 4.24 -14.31 13.51
CA VAL A 54 3.69 -15.39 12.68
C VAL A 54 4.41 -15.39 11.33
N PRO A 55 4.94 -16.54 10.87
CA PRO A 55 5.56 -16.62 9.55
C PRO A 55 4.62 -16.11 8.46
N ILE A 56 5.15 -15.38 7.47
CA ILE A 56 4.30 -14.69 6.46
C ILE A 56 3.38 -15.64 5.69
N ARG A 57 3.85 -16.86 5.42
CA ARG A 57 3.09 -17.90 4.72
C ARG A 57 1.89 -18.43 5.52
N ASP A 58 1.92 -18.25 6.84
CA ASP A 58 0.94 -18.75 7.80
C ASP A 58 0.00 -17.63 8.29
N GLN A 59 0.12 -16.42 7.72
CA GLN A 59 -0.76 -15.29 8.02
C GLN A 59 -2.15 -15.50 7.42
N ASP A 60 -3.17 -15.05 8.15
CA ASP A 60 -4.47 -14.81 7.54
C ASP A 60 -4.32 -13.73 6.45
N PRO A 61 -4.75 -13.98 5.19
CA PRO A 61 -4.76 -12.96 4.16
C PRO A 61 -5.38 -11.64 4.60
N TYR A 62 -6.42 -11.67 5.44
CA TYR A 62 -7.03 -10.48 6.01
C TYR A 62 -6.03 -9.56 6.70
N ASN A 63 -5.10 -10.13 7.46
CA ASN A 63 -4.04 -9.35 8.11
C ASN A 63 -3.13 -8.69 7.07
N LEU A 64 -2.80 -9.39 5.99
CA LEU A 64 -1.89 -8.90 4.95
C LEU A 64 -2.39 -7.64 4.24
N TYR A 65 -3.70 -7.43 4.16
CA TYR A 65 -4.28 -6.22 3.54
C TYR A 65 -4.97 -5.24 4.50
N TRP A 66 -5.22 -5.59 5.77
CA TRP A 66 -5.84 -4.67 6.75
C TRP A 66 -4.97 -4.31 7.95
N ASN A 67 -3.92 -5.06 8.25
CA ASN A 67 -3.14 -4.82 9.46
C ASN A 67 -2.38 -3.48 9.39
N ARG A 68 -2.49 -2.67 10.44
CA ARG A 68 -1.74 -1.41 10.63
C ARG A 68 -0.77 -1.47 11.80
N HIS A 69 -0.83 -2.54 12.60
CA HIS A 69 -0.10 -2.68 13.85
C HIS A 69 1.41 -2.78 13.65
N ILE A 70 1.86 -3.31 12.51
CA ILE A 70 3.29 -3.42 12.20
C ILE A 70 4.02 -2.07 12.27
N ILE A 71 3.33 -0.96 11.97
CA ILE A 71 3.91 0.39 12.04
C ILE A 71 4.18 0.79 13.51
N GLU A 72 3.28 0.45 14.44
CA GLU A 72 3.50 0.70 15.87
C GLU A 72 4.64 -0.16 16.41
N VAL A 73 4.74 -1.40 15.94
CA VAL A 73 5.90 -2.27 16.26
C VAL A 73 7.20 -1.64 15.74
N ALA A 74 7.21 -1.14 14.51
CA ALA A 74 8.38 -0.48 13.92
C ALA A 74 8.84 0.73 14.75
N LYS A 75 7.90 1.56 15.25
CA LYS A 75 8.22 2.68 16.16
C LYS A 75 8.85 2.20 17.46
N ILE A 76 8.33 1.13 18.06
CA ILE A 76 8.94 0.53 19.25
C ILE A 76 10.36 0.06 18.93
N TYR A 77 10.56 -0.56 17.77
CA TYR A 77 11.86 -1.09 17.34
C TYR A 77 12.91 0.00 17.14
N VAL A 78 12.52 1.19 16.65
CA VAL A 78 13.40 2.37 16.62
C VAL A 78 13.93 2.68 18.03
N THR A 79 13.05 2.74 19.04
CA THR A 79 13.49 3.02 20.42
C THR A 79 14.37 1.93 21.02
N GLN A 80 14.16 0.67 20.61
CA GLN A 80 14.95 -0.48 21.03
C GLN A 80 16.24 -0.66 20.21
N LYS A 81 16.48 0.15 19.17
CA LYS A 81 17.55 -0.06 18.18
C LYS A 81 17.51 -1.47 17.58
N ARG A 82 16.33 -1.89 17.13
CA ARG A 82 16.04 -3.19 16.55
C ARG A 82 15.39 -3.06 15.17
N GLU A 83 15.39 -4.16 14.45
CA GLU A 83 14.81 -4.35 13.11
C GLU A 83 13.97 -5.63 13.08
N PHE A 84 13.08 -5.71 12.08
CA PHE A 84 12.40 -6.96 11.72
C PHE A 84 13.45 -7.92 11.15
N LYS A 85 13.68 -9.05 11.82
CA LYS A 85 14.82 -9.92 11.52
C LYS A 85 14.61 -10.87 10.35
N ASP A 86 13.35 -11.15 10.01
CA ASP A 86 13.03 -12.11 8.95
C ASP A 86 13.28 -11.54 7.55
N TYR A 87 13.35 -10.21 7.43
CA TYR A 87 13.48 -9.49 6.16
C TYR A 87 14.55 -8.41 6.25
N LYS A 88 15.28 -8.21 5.15
CA LYS A 88 16.22 -7.09 5.01
C LYS A 88 15.46 -5.78 5.15
N GLU A 89 14.35 -5.65 4.43
CA GLU A 89 13.46 -4.50 4.47
C GLU A 89 11.99 -4.92 4.32
N VAL A 90 11.10 -4.12 4.88
CA VAL A 90 9.65 -4.35 4.88
C VAL A 90 8.95 -3.18 4.20
N PHE A 91 8.30 -3.39 3.07
CA PHE A 91 7.58 -2.36 2.32
C PHE A 91 6.07 -2.51 2.50
N VAL A 92 5.42 -1.45 2.97
CA VAL A 92 3.97 -1.39 3.22
C VAL A 92 3.31 -0.18 2.57
N GLY A 93 2.01 -0.30 2.31
CA GLY A 93 1.12 0.80 1.94
C GLY A 93 0.01 0.96 2.97
N HIS A 94 -1.23 1.13 2.49
CA HIS A 94 -2.51 1.08 3.23
C HIS A 94 -2.76 2.20 4.26
N THR A 95 -1.77 2.49 5.11
CA THR A 95 -1.79 3.60 6.06
C THR A 95 -1.02 4.76 5.45
N THR A 96 -1.71 5.88 5.24
CA THR A 96 -1.09 7.01 4.58
C THR A 96 -0.03 7.65 5.48
N THR A 97 1.09 8.07 4.89
CA THR A 97 2.16 8.80 5.61
C THR A 97 1.67 10.16 6.12
N GLY A 98 0.61 10.72 5.52
CA GLY A 98 -0.04 11.93 5.98
C GLY A 98 -0.53 11.85 7.44
N MET A 99 -0.89 10.65 7.93
CA MET A 99 -1.22 10.43 9.35
C MET A 99 -0.05 10.68 10.30
N PHE A 100 1.17 10.76 9.77
CA PHE A 100 2.43 11.02 10.46
C PHE A 100 2.98 12.41 10.13
N GLY A 101 2.19 13.26 9.45
CA GLY A 101 2.54 14.64 9.13
C GLY A 101 3.51 14.79 7.95
N THR A 102 3.61 13.79 7.05
CA THR A 102 4.48 13.86 5.87
C THR A 102 3.79 13.38 4.61
N ASP A 103 4.05 14.04 3.49
CA ASP A 103 3.61 13.67 2.15
C ASP A 103 4.65 12.82 1.40
N LYS A 104 5.76 12.44 2.05
CA LYS A 104 6.87 11.65 1.50
C LYS A 104 6.85 10.22 2.05
N PRO A 105 7.48 9.25 1.36
CA PRO A 105 7.76 7.94 1.93
C PRO A 105 8.43 8.06 3.30
N LEU A 106 8.05 7.16 4.20
CA LEU A 106 8.52 7.18 5.58
C LEU A 106 9.23 5.88 5.91
N ASN A 107 10.49 5.96 6.32
CA ASN A 107 11.25 4.84 6.87
C ASN A 107 11.17 4.86 8.40
N ILE A 108 10.81 3.72 9.00
CA ILE A 108 10.73 3.51 10.44
C ILE A 108 11.41 2.17 10.73
N SER A 109 12.59 2.20 11.37
CA SER A 109 13.45 1.00 11.47
C SER A 109 13.79 0.48 10.05
N ASN A 110 13.63 -0.80 9.75
CA ASN A 110 13.75 -1.32 8.38
C ASN A 110 12.38 -1.46 7.66
N LEU A 111 11.35 -0.73 8.11
CA LEU A 111 10.03 -0.67 7.47
C LEU A 111 9.86 0.63 6.69
N TRP A 112 9.51 0.50 5.41
CA TRP A 112 9.19 1.59 4.49
C TRP A 112 7.68 1.68 4.26
N MET A 113 7.13 2.87 4.46
CA MET A 113 5.75 3.23 4.13
C MET A 113 5.75 4.05 2.84
N LEU A 114 5.02 3.59 1.82
CA LEU A 114 4.97 4.27 0.51
C LEU A 114 3.60 4.86 0.15
N ASP A 115 2.55 4.59 0.93
CA ASP A 115 1.24 5.20 0.69
C ASP A 115 1.27 6.67 1.11
N THR A 116 1.55 7.55 0.15
CA THR A 116 1.55 9.01 0.33
C THR A 116 0.20 9.64 0.01
N GLY A 117 -0.87 8.84 -0.01
CA GLY A 117 -2.25 9.33 -0.02
C GLY A 117 -2.84 9.69 -1.38
N SER A 118 -2.32 9.17 -2.50
CA SER A 118 -2.86 9.47 -3.84
C SER A 118 -4.32 9.12 -4.06
N GLY A 119 -4.84 8.14 -3.32
CA GLY A 119 -6.28 7.80 -3.32
C GLY A 119 -7.17 8.80 -2.58
N TRP A 120 -6.56 9.82 -1.98
CA TRP A 120 -7.15 10.99 -1.34
C TRP A 120 -6.54 12.25 -1.97
N GLU A 121 -6.22 13.27 -1.17
CA GLU A 121 -5.63 14.53 -1.61
C GLU A 121 -4.08 14.49 -1.68
N GLY A 122 -3.46 13.32 -1.47
CA GLY A 122 -2.01 13.16 -1.42
C GLY A 122 -1.35 12.97 -2.79
N LYS A 123 -0.15 12.38 -2.79
CA LYS A 123 0.66 12.16 -3.99
C LYS A 123 0.77 10.69 -4.33
N LEU A 124 0.94 10.36 -5.60
CA LEU A 124 1.34 9.01 -6.02
C LEU A 124 2.86 8.91 -5.92
N THR A 125 3.35 7.87 -5.23
CA THR A 125 4.79 7.63 -5.08
C THR A 125 5.20 6.33 -5.75
N ILE A 126 6.34 6.38 -6.43
CA ILE A 126 7.10 5.22 -6.89
C ILE A 126 8.52 5.32 -6.37
N MET A 127 9.13 4.18 -6.01
CA MET A 127 10.46 4.11 -5.40
C MET A 127 11.30 3.04 -6.09
N ASP A 128 12.57 3.35 -6.33
CA ASP A 128 13.61 2.35 -6.54
C ASP A 128 13.99 1.76 -5.18
N VAL A 129 13.64 0.50 -4.95
CA VAL A 129 13.80 -0.18 -3.67
C VAL A 129 15.26 -0.55 -3.35
N ASN A 130 16.18 -0.39 -4.30
CA ASN A 130 17.60 -0.65 -4.09
C ASN A 130 18.37 0.60 -3.67
N THR A 131 17.96 1.76 -4.18
CA THR A 131 18.60 3.05 -3.87
C THR A 131 17.79 3.89 -2.89
N HIS A 132 16.51 3.54 -2.68
CA HIS A 132 15.49 4.32 -1.97
C HIS A 132 15.22 5.69 -2.58
N GLU A 133 15.70 5.95 -3.81
CA GLU A 133 15.28 7.10 -4.59
C GLU A 133 13.79 6.96 -4.95
N TYR A 134 13.04 8.05 -4.86
CA TYR A 134 11.61 8.04 -5.14
C TYR A 134 11.19 9.26 -5.95
N TRP A 135 10.13 9.08 -6.72
CA TRP A 135 9.48 10.11 -7.51
C TRP A 135 8.02 10.22 -7.07
N GLN A 136 7.53 11.45 -7.02
CA GLN A 136 6.14 11.72 -6.67
C GLN A 136 5.47 12.55 -7.75
N SER A 137 4.18 12.31 -7.93
CA SER A 137 3.32 13.23 -8.69
C SER A 137 3.12 14.55 -7.95
N ASP A 138 2.51 15.53 -8.62
CA ASP A 138 1.79 16.62 -7.96
C ASP A 138 0.62 16.06 -7.12
N LEU A 139 -0.05 16.92 -6.34
CA LEU A 139 -1.19 16.51 -5.52
C LEU A 139 -2.31 15.98 -6.42
N SER A 140 -2.99 14.93 -5.97
CA SER A 140 -4.14 14.36 -6.71
C SER A 140 -5.23 15.40 -6.98
N GLU A 141 -5.46 16.35 -6.07
CA GLU A 141 -6.44 17.42 -6.25
C GLU A 141 -6.06 18.41 -7.35
N ASP A 142 -4.76 18.67 -7.53
CA ASP A 142 -4.25 19.56 -8.59
C ASP A 142 -4.33 18.90 -9.97
N LEU A 143 -4.09 17.59 -10.03
CA LEU A 143 -4.12 16.81 -11.27
C LEU A 143 -5.55 16.51 -11.75
N TYR A 144 -6.51 16.39 -10.82
CA TYR A 144 -7.89 16.02 -11.11
C TYR A 144 -8.91 16.99 -10.47
N PRO A 145 -8.84 18.31 -10.75
CA PRO A 145 -9.58 19.34 -10.02
C PRO A 145 -11.11 19.26 -10.22
N ASN A 146 -11.56 18.69 -11.34
CA ASN A 146 -12.99 18.59 -11.70
C ASN A 146 -13.55 17.17 -11.60
N ASP A 147 -12.69 16.17 -11.41
CA ASP A 147 -13.04 14.74 -11.39
C ASP A 147 -12.71 14.09 -10.04
N TYR A 148 -12.52 14.90 -8.98
CA TYR A 148 -12.28 14.39 -7.65
C TYR A 148 -13.55 13.74 -7.06
N HIS A 149 -13.80 12.52 -7.49
CA HIS A 149 -14.73 11.56 -6.91
C HIS A 149 -13.98 10.55 -6.05
N GLY A 150 -12.97 11.04 -5.31
CA GLY A 150 -12.13 10.26 -4.42
C GLY A 150 -12.92 9.59 -3.30
N ARG A 151 -12.20 9.10 -2.30
CA ARG A 151 -12.85 8.47 -1.15
C ARG A 151 -13.66 9.51 -0.36
N GLU A 152 -14.88 9.15 0.06
CA GLU A 152 -15.68 9.99 0.95
C GLU A 152 -15.15 9.84 2.39
N ARG A 153 -15.03 10.98 3.09
CA ARG A 153 -14.63 11.02 4.51
C ARG A 153 -15.78 10.60 5.43
#